data_AF-M1A0I9-F1
#
_entry.id   AF-M1A0I9-F1
#
_cell.length_a   1.000
_cell.length_b   1.000
_cell.length_c   1.000
_cell.angle_alpha   90.00
_cell.angle_beta   90.00
_cell.angle_gamma   90.00
#
_symmetry.space_group_name_H-M   'P 1'
#
loop_
_entity.id
_entity.type
_entity.pdbx_description
1 polymer ?
#
loop_
_entity_poly.entity_id
_entity_poly.type
_entity_poly.pdbx_seq_one_letter_code
_entity_poly.pdbx_strand_id
1 'polypeptide(L)'
;MYGFGYDYVNDDYKIVVISRYDHDNEYEPDVLDMFMDIYSLKVGSWKRIKSSPYDHAVPELASGVFVNGALHWLASKKPDYVSVIGAFVLSDEEFVEVPAPKSLDKGKFVFNKLVVVKGCLCMVVDNLEGYGNRIDVWMMKEYGVEESWTKFCVDGIDFYDFLKPLCLIRDDEVVVNVDGEKLMVYNLEEERSRDLEVDGILDRFDSVGTFVESLVSPVDPNLFGIEA
;
A
#
# COMPACT_ATOMS: atom_id res chain seq x y z
N MET A 1 1.81 -11.50 -2.90
CA MET A 1 1.87 -10.06 -2.56
C MET A 1 3.28 -9.69 -2.15
N TYR A 2 3.66 -8.42 -2.21
CA TYR A 2 4.96 -7.97 -1.72
C TYR A 2 4.88 -6.56 -1.14
N GLY A 3 5.90 -6.17 -0.38
CA GLY A 3 6.11 -4.81 0.09
C GLY A 3 7.61 -4.52 0.14
N PHE A 4 7.96 -3.25 -0.07
CA PHE A 4 9.36 -2.79 -0.04
C PHE A 4 9.47 -1.61 0.91
N GLY A 5 10.48 -1.62 1.77
CA GLY A 5 10.69 -0.55 2.73
C GLY A 5 12.10 -0.51 3.27
N TYR A 6 12.37 0.57 3.99
CA TYR A 6 13.67 0.83 4.60
C TYR A 6 13.59 0.55 6.11
N ASP A 7 14.42 -0.38 6.57
CA ASP A 7 14.63 -0.67 7.98
C ASP A 7 15.70 0.28 8.52
N TYR A 8 15.26 1.39 9.12
CA TYR A 8 16.17 2.42 9.63
C TYR A 8 17.00 1.96 10.85
N VAL A 9 16.53 0.93 11.58
CA VAL A 9 17.22 0.42 12.78
C VAL A 9 18.43 -0.39 12.35
N ASN A 10 18.26 -1.23 11.33
CA ASN A 10 19.31 -2.10 10.81
C ASN A 10 20.08 -1.50 9.62
N ASP A 11 19.66 -0.32 9.14
CA ASP A 11 20.22 0.36 7.96
C ASP A 11 20.25 -0.60 6.76
N ASP A 12 19.06 -1.04 6.36
CA ASP A 12 18.85 -2.06 5.33
C ASP A 12 17.56 -1.80 4.54
N TYR A 13 17.61 -2.08 3.24
CA TYR A 13 16.43 -2.11 2.40
C TYR A 13 15.91 -3.55 2.34
N LYS A 14 14.63 -3.73 2.64
CA LYS A 14 14.01 -5.05 2.70
C LYS A 14 12.85 -5.16 1.71
N ILE A 15 12.76 -6.32 1.05
CA ILE A 15 11.57 -6.74 0.30
C ILE A 15 10.91 -7.86 1.08
N VAL A 16 9.65 -7.70 1.42
CA VAL A 16 8.85 -8.73 2.09
C VAL A 16 7.87 -9.29 1.07
N VAL A 17 7.88 -10.60 0.88
CA VAL A 17 6.99 -11.32 -0.03
C VAL A 17 6.08 -12.22 0.80
N ILE A 18 4.78 -12.10 0.58
CA ILE A 18 3.77 -13.01 1.12
C ILE A 18 3.26 -13.86 -0.04
N SER A 19 3.51 -15.15 0.04
CA SER A 19 3.16 -16.15 -0.97
C SER A 19 2.20 -17.17 -0.36
N ARG A 20 1.47 -17.87 -1.21
CA ARG A 20 0.55 -18.95 -0.82
C ARG A 20 0.93 -20.23 -1.55
N TYR A 21 0.82 -21.37 -0.87
CA TYR A 21 0.80 -22.66 -1.54
C TYR A 21 -0.58 -22.87 -2.18
N ASP A 22 -0.58 -23.28 -3.44
CA ASP A 22 -1.79 -23.71 -4.14
C ASP A 22 -1.89 -25.23 -3.96
N HIS A 23 -2.33 -25.66 -2.76
CA HIS A 23 -2.24 -27.06 -2.39
C HIS A 23 -3.48 -27.89 -2.65
N ASP A 24 -4.67 -27.32 -2.82
CA ASP A 24 -5.87 -28.06 -3.21
C ASP A 24 -6.92 -27.08 -3.77
N ASN A 25 -7.88 -27.59 -4.55
CA ASN A 25 -9.06 -26.86 -5.07
C ASN A 25 -10.02 -26.36 -3.95
N GLU A 26 -9.49 -25.92 -2.81
CA GLU A 26 -10.25 -25.25 -1.77
C GLU A 26 -10.54 -23.81 -2.21
N TYR A 27 -11.78 -23.38 -2.03
CA TYR A 27 -12.24 -22.06 -2.48
C TYR A 27 -11.57 -20.90 -1.71
N GLU A 28 -10.91 -21.16 -0.57
CA GLU A 28 -10.27 -20.16 0.28
C GLU A 28 -8.93 -20.67 0.84
N PRO A 29 -7.79 -20.01 0.57
CA PRO A 29 -6.50 -20.42 1.10
C PRO A 29 -6.38 -20.14 2.60
N ASP A 30 -5.86 -21.10 3.37
CA ASP A 30 -5.66 -20.92 4.80
C ASP A 30 -4.41 -20.09 5.12
N VAL A 31 -4.39 -19.44 6.29
CA VAL A 31 -3.20 -18.72 6.80
C VAL A 31 -1.98 -19.64 6.89
N LEU A 32 -2.21 -20.95 7.13
CA LEU A 32 -1.16 -21.97 7.18
C LEU A 32 -0.55 -22.27 5.80
N ASP A 33 -1.29 -22.00 4.73
CA ASP A 33 -0.78 -22.14 3.35
C ASP A 33 0.00 -20.90 2.92
N MET A 34 -0.08 -19.82 3.68
CA MET A 34 0.71 -18.62 3.45
C MET A 34 2.09 -18.75 4.06
N PHE A 35 3.09 -18.23 3.37
CA PHE A 35 4.46 -18.14 3.85
C PHE A 35 5.09 -16.81 3.47
N MET A 36 6.10 -16.42 4.23
CA MET A 36 6.73 -15.12 4.11
C MET A 36 8.24 -15.24 3.93
N ASP A 37 8.74 -14.57 2.89
CA ASP A 37 10.16 -14.47 2.61
C ASP A 37 10.57 -13.00 2.66
N ILE A 38 11.73 -12.72 3.28
CA ILE A 38 12.33 -11.40 3.33
C ILE A 38 13.65 -11.42 2.58
N TYR A 39 13.80 -10.53 1.61
CA TYR A 39 15.10 -10.19 1.05
C TYR A 39 15.70 -9.04 1.84
N SER A 40 16.95 -9.20 2.26
CA SER A 40 17.79 -8.13 2.80
C SER A 40 18.77 -7.69 1.72
N LEU A 41 18.78 -6.39 1.38
CA LEU A 41 19.74 -5.85 0.42
C LEU A 41 21.16 -5.88 0.98
N LYS A 42 21.31 -5.53 2.26
CA LYS A 42 22.59 -5.50 2.98
C LYS A 42 23.27 -6.87 3.03
N VAL A 43 22.51 -7.94 3.24
CA VAL A 43 23.02 -9.31 3.25
C VAL A 43 23.05 -9.91 1.83
N GLY A 44 22.21 -9.41 0.93
CA GLY A 44 22.10 -9.89 -0.45
C GLY A 44 21.40 -11.23 -0.57
N SER A 45 20.55 -11.62 0.40
CA SER A 45 19.91 -12.94 0.43
C SER A 45 18.46 -12.92 0.92
N TRP A 46 17.69 -13.92 0.48
CA TRP A 46 16.36 -14.23 0.99
C TRP A 46 16.42 -15.09 2.26
N LYS A 47 15.51 -14.85 3.21
CA LYS A 47 15.24 -15.73 4.34
C LYS A 47 13.74 -15.97 4.50
N ARG A 48 13.37 -17.21 4.82
CA ARG A 48 12.02 -17.59 5.24
C ARG A 48 11.80 -17.15 6.68
N ILE A 49 10.69 -16.47 6.95
CA ILE A 49 10.26 -16.09 8.30
C ILE A 49 8.92 -16.75 8.65
N LYS A 50 8.46 -16.50 9.87
CA LYS A 50 7.13 -16.93 10.31
C LYS A 50 6.06 -16.32 9.41
N SER A 51 5.07 -17.13 9.04
CA SER A 51 3.91 -16.67 8.26
C SER A 51 3.12 -15.61 9.00
N SER A 52 2.45 -14.75 8.24
CA SER A 52 1.49 -13.77 8.75
C SER A 52 0.44 -14.48 9.61
N PRO A 53 0.01 -13.89 10.75
CA PRO A 53 -1.14 -14.39 11.50
C PRO A 53 -2.49 -14.04 10.85
N TYR A 54 -2.48 -13.21 9.80
CA TYR A 54 -3.64 -12.73 9.06
C TYR A 54 -3.77 -13.41 7.70
N ASP A 55 -5.01 -13.47 7.24
CA ASP A 55 -5.39 -13.93 5.92
C ASP A 55 -5.32 -12.77 4.91
N HIS A 56 -4.42 -12.93 3.94
CA HIS A 56 -4.16 -11.98 2.87
C HIS A 56 -4.78 -12.39 1.52
N ALA A 57 -5.85 -13.19 1.52
CA ALA A 57 -6.41 -13.79 0.32
C ALA A 57 -7.04 -12.81 -0.69
N VAL A 58 -7.11 -11.50 -0.41
CA VAL A 58 -7.63 -10.49 -1.35
C VAL A 58 -6.54 -10.09 -2.36
N PRO A 59 -6.46 -10.71 -3.56
CA PRO A 59 -5.24 -10.71 -4.38
C PRO A 59 -5.05 -9.43 -5.19
N GLU A 60 -6.11 -8.65 -5.41
CA GLU A 60 -6.12 -7.48 -6.30
C GLU A 60 -5.43 -6.24 -5.69
N LEU A 61 -5.10 -6.28 -4.39
CA LEU A 61 -4.49 -5.17 -3.64
C LEU A 61 -3.00 -5.45 -3.32
N ALA A 62 -2.28 -6.01 -4.29
CA ALA A 62 -1.08 -6.82 -4.12
C ALA A 62 0.18 -6.18 -3.50
N SER A 63 0.20 -4.86 -3.25
CA SER A 63 1.41 -4.15 -2.77
C SER A 63 1.19 -3.53 -1.40
N GLY A 64 2.03 -3.93 -0.44
CA GLY A 64 2.05 -3.35 0.90
C GLY A 64 2.63 -1.95 0.88
N VAL A 65 2.01 -1.04 1.63
CA VAL A 65 2.45 0.36 1.67
C VAL A 65 3.40 0.60 2.84
N PHE A 66 4.51 1.29 2.57
CA PHE A 66 5.53 1.58 3.55
C PHE A 66 5.32 2.95 4.20
N VAL A 67 5.16 2.98 5.52
CA VAL A 67 5.09 4.21 6.30
C VAL A 67 5.53 3.92 7.74
N ASN A 68 6.21 4.88 8.37
CA ASN A 68 6.64 4.78 9.76
C ASN A 68 7.41 3.48 10.13
N GLY A 69 8.28 3.00 9.24
CA GLY A 69 9.12 1.83 9.48
C GLY A 69 8.42 0.47 9.31
N ALA A 70 7.15 0.45 8.90
CA ALA A 70 6.39 -0.77 8.71
C ALA A 70 5.73 -0.85 7.33
N LEU A 71 5.55 -2.07 6.84
CA LEU A 71 4.75 -2.38 5.66
C LEU A 71 3.32 -2.73 6.06
N HIS A 72 2.33 -2.16 5.38
CA HIS A 72 0.93 -2.27 5.76
C HIS A 72 0.12 -2.95 4.66
N TRP A 73 -0.73 -3.88 5.06
CA TRP A 73 -1.71 -4.54 4.20
C TRP A 73 -3.09 -4.54 4.85
N LEU A 74 -4.11 -4.55 4.00
CA LEU A 74 -5.45 -4.94 4.41
C LEU A 74 -5.52 -6.47 4.39
N ALA A 75 -6.03 -7.02 5.48
CA ALA A 75 -6.13 -8.46 5.67
C ALA A 75 -7.37 -8.80 6.49
N SER A 76 -7.68 -10.08 6.60
CA SER A 76 -8.75 -10.60 7.44
C SER A 76 -8.19 -11.41 8.60
N LYS A 77 -8.88 -11.39 9.75
CA LYS A 77 -8.48 -12.13 10.95
C LYS A 77 -9.52 -13.19 11.29
N LYS A 78 -9.11 -14.46 11.29
CA LYS A 78 -9.92 -15.62 11.71
C LYS A 78 -10.23 -15.58 13.22
N PRO A 79 -11.34 -16.18 13.69
CA PRO A 79 -12.33 -16.95 12.91
C PRO A 79 -13.43 -16.10 12.27
N ASP A 80 -13.61 -14.86 12.72
CA ASP A 80 -14.74 -14.02 12.30
C ASP A 80 -14.51 -13.28 10.98
N TYR A 81 -13.33 -13.47 10.36
CA TYR A 81 -12.87 -12.80 9.14
C TYR A 81 -13.02 -11.27 9.21
N VAL A 82 -12.78 -10.70 10.40
CA VAL A 82 -12.81 -9.24 10.57
C VAL A 82 -11.65 -8.61 9.82
N SER A 83 -11.95 -7.55 9.08
CA SER A 83 -10.96 -6.75 8.38
C SER A 83 -10.01 -6.11 9.41
N VAL A 84 -8.71 -6.12 9.10
CA VAL A 84 -7.65 -5.52 9.92
C VAL A 84 -6.64 -4.79 9.03
N ILE A 85 -5.93 -3.83 9.61
CA ILE A 85 -4.72 -3.26 9.02
C ILE A 85 -3.53 -3.94 9.69
N GLY A 86 -2.94 -4.92 9.00
CA GLY A 86 -1.75 -5.61 9.47
C GLY A 86 -0.50 -4.80 9.09
N ALA A 87 0.34 -4.48 10.07
CA ALA A 87 1.59 -3.78 9.89
C ALA A 87 2.76 -4.70 10.25
N PHE A 88 3.64 -4.97 9.28
CA PHE A 88 4.87 -5.70 9.49
C PHE A 88 6.01 -4.72 9.77
N VAL A 89 6.49 -4.68 11.01
CA VAL A 89 7.57 -3.80 11.46
C VAL A 89 8.90 -4.37 10.96
N LEU A 90 9.62 -3.64 10.10
CA LEU A 90 10.80 -4.19 9.43
C LEU A 90 11.99 -4.43 10.37
N SER A 91 12.13 -3.62 11.42
CA SER A 91 13.20 -3.73 12.40
C SER A 91 13.07 -4.96 13.27
N ASP A 92 11.83 -5.29 13.64
CA ASP A 92 11.50 -6.33 14.61
C ASP A 92 11.10 -7.63 13.91
N GLU A 93 10.77 -7.53 12.62
CA GLU A 93 10.29 -8.63 11.77
C GLU A 93 9.03 -9.31 12.32
N GLU A 94 8.15 -8.49 12.92
CA GLU A 94 6.92 -8.92 13.57
C GLU A 94 5.70 -8.13 13.06
N PHE A 95 4.53 -8.77 13.17
CA PHE A 95 3.26 -8.11 12.87
C PHE A 95 2.66 -7.43 14.10
N VAL A 96 2.13 -6.23 13.86
CA VAL A 96 1.27 -5.50 14.78
C VAL A 96 0.00 -5.06 14.04
N GLU A 97 -1.06 -4.74 14.79
CA GLU A 97 -2.28 -4.17 14.22
C GLU A 97 -2.27 -2.66 14.40
N VAL A 98 -2.62 -1.93 13.35
CA VAL A 98 -2.85 -0.48 13.39
C VAL A 98 -4.36 -0.25 13.43
N PRO A 99 -4.87 0.66 14.27
CA PRO A 99 -6.30 0.91 14.34
C PRO A 99 -6.84 1.47 13.02
N ALA A 100 -7.97 0.94 12.57
CA ALA A 100 -8.74 1.49 11.45
C ALA A 100 -9.71 2.59 11.94
N PRO A 101 -10.24 3.45 11.06
CA PRO A 101 -11.25 4.44 11.45
C PRO A 101 -12.49 3.82 12.12
N LYS A 102 -12.93 4.37 13.26
CA LYS A 102 -14.06 3.84 14.07
C LYS A 102 -15.37 3.67 13.31
N SER A 103 -15.62 4.50 12.32
CA SER A 103 -16.88 4.51 11.55
C SER A 103 -16.90 3.52 10.39
N LEU A 104 -15.80 2.81 10.10
CA LEU A 104 -15.77 1.81 9.04
C LEU A 104 -16.34 0.48 9.50
N ASP A 105 -17.06 -0.17 8.58
CA ASP A 105 -17.54 -1.53 8.78
C ASP A 105 -16.37 -2.52 8.71
N LYS A 106 -16.06 -3.14 9.86
CA LYS A 106 -15.02 -4.16 9.99
C LYS A 106 -15.27 -5.41 9.15
N GLY A 107 -16.50 -5.63 8.66
CA GLY A 107 -16.80 -6.74 7.75
C GLY A 107 -16.47 -6.46 6.29
N LYS A 108 -16.19 -5.21 5.91
CA LYS A 108 -16.10 -4.81 4.50
C LYS A 108 -14.79 -4.13 4.10
N PHE A 109 -14.06 -3.53 5.04
CA PHE A 109 -12.95 -2.66 4.63
C PHE A 109 -11.72 -3.39 4.07
N VAL A 110 -11.63 -4.72 4.17
CA VAL A 110 -10.53 -5.50 3.55
C VAL A 110 -10.44 -5.30 2.03
N PHE A 111 -11.55 -4.95 1.36
CA PHE A 111 -11.63 -4.67 -0.08
C PHE A 111 -11.24 -3.23 -0.47
N ASN A 112 -10.97 -2.37 0.51
CA ASN A 112 -10.51 -1.00 0.27
C ASN A 112 -9.04 -0.98 -0.16
N LYS A 113 -8.45 0.20 -0.30
CA LYS A 113 -7.03 0.34 -0.67
C LYS A 113 -6.25 1.16 0.34
N LEU A 114 -5.05 0.73 0.68
CA LEU A 114 -4.09 1.56 1.41
C LEU A 114 -3.18 2.32 0.44
N VAL A 115 -2.93 3.57 0.78
CA VAL A 115 -2.00 4.46 0.08
C VAL A 115 -1.26 5.32 1.10
N VAL A 116 -0.16 5.95 0.68
CA VAL A 116 0.56 6.92 1.52
C VAL A 116 0.41 8.30 0.90
N VAL A 117 -0.10 9.25 1.68
CA VAL A 117 -0.29 10.64 1.27
C VAL A 117 0.27 11.53 2.37
N LYS A 118 1.19 12.44 2.03
CA LYS A 118 1.93 13.33 2.96
C LYS A 118 2.68 12.59 4.06
N GLY A 119 3.15 11.37 3.77
CA GLY A 119 3.75 10.50 4.78
C GLY A 119 2.76 9.92 5.80
N CYS A 120 1.45 10.13 5.62
CA CYS A 120 0.41 9.54 6.45
C CYS A 120 -0.13 8.27 5.79
N LEU A 121 -0.43 7.26 6.62
CA LEU A 121 -1.20 6.10 6.19
C LEU A 121 -2.63 6.54 5.83
N CYS A 122 -3.07 6.21 4.63
CA CYS A 122 -4.40 6.56 4.14
C CYS A 122 -5.15 5.32 3.64
N MET A 123 -6.47 5.33 3.82
CA MET A 123 -7.38 4.32 3.27
C MET A 123 -8.34 4.97 2.29
N VAL A 124 -8.33 4.49 1.05
CA VAL A 124 -9.27 4.86 0.00
C VAL A 124 -10.44 3.89 0.08
N VAL A 125 -11.62 4.44 0.36
CA VAL A 125 -12.86 3.68 0.50
C VAL A 125 -13.69 3.93 -0.74
N ASP A 126 -13.90 2.86 -1.50
CA ASP A 126 -14.74 2.89 -2.68
C ASP A 126 -16.21 2.64 -2.28
N ASN A 127 -17.08 3.60 -2.55
CA ASN A 127 -18.50 3.50 -2.22
C ASN A 127 -19.24 2.83 -3.39
N LEU A 128 -19.02 1.53 -3.57
CA LEU A 128 -19.66 0.72 -4.63
C LEU A 128 -21.20 0.71 -4.57
N GLU A 129 -21.80 1.08 -3.43
CA GLU A 129 -23.26 1.08 -3.22
C GLU A 129 -23.97 2.37 -3.69
N GLY A 130 -23.24 3.39 -4.18
CA GLY A 130 -23.81 4.65 -4.63
C GLY A 130 -23.47 4.99 -6.08
N TYR A 131 -24.46 5.42 -6.87
CA TYR A 131 -24.28 6.05 -8.19
C TYR A 131 -23.58 7.42 -8.08
N GLY A 132 -22.45 7.50 -7.37
CA GLY A 132 -21.80 8.74 -7.00
C GLY A 132 -20.30 8.68 -7.27
N ASN A 133 -19.81 9.68 -8.00
CA ASN A 133 -18.42 9.88 -8.39
C ASN A 133 -17.58 10.46 -7.24
N ARG A 134 -17.68 9.85 -6.06
CA ARG A 134 -17.09 10.32 -4.82
C ARG A 134 -16.24 9.24 -4.18
N ILE A 135 -14.98 9.56 -3.98
CA ILE A 135 -14.06 8.73 -3.21
C ILE A 135 -13.89 9.32 -1.83
N ASP A 136 -14.08 8.47 -0.83
CA ASP A 136 -13.79 8.81 0.55
C ASP A 136 -12.36 8.38 0.88
N VAL A 137 -11.52 9.33 1.31
CA VAL A 137 -10.16 9.05 1.74
C VAL A 137 -10.03 9.34 3.23
N TRP A 138 -9.68 8.32 4.00
CA TRP A 138 -9.31 8.44 5.40
C TRP A 138 -7.80 8.62 5.51
N MET A 139 -7.35 9.58 6.31
CA MET A 139 -5.94 9.87 6.57
C MET A 139 -5.66 9.85 8.06
N MET A 140 -4.71 9.02 8.49
CA MET A 140 -4.24 8.92 9.86
C MET A 140 -3.22 10.04 10.13
N LYS A 141 -3.66 11.11 10.80
CA LYS A 141 -2.81 12.29 11.06
C LYS A 141 -1.70 12.00 12.06
N GLU A 142 -1.95 11.09 13.01
CA GLU A 142 -0.97 10.62 13.98
C GLU A 142 -0.89 9.10 13.91
N TYR A 143 0.28 8.59 13.52
CA TYR A 143 0.45 7.17 13.26
C TYR A 143 0.13 6.31 14.50
N GLY A 144 -0.71 5.30 14.32
CA GLY A 144 -1.15 4.39 15.39
C GLY A 144 -2.26 4.92 16.29
N VAL A 145 -2.74 6.15 16.10
CA VAL A 145 -3.81 6.75 16.94
C VAL A 145 -5.14 6.72 16.21
N GLU A 146 -6.10 5.97 16.75
CA GLU A 146 -7.43 5.74 16.15
C GLU A 146 -8.23 7.04 15.98
N GLU A 147 -8.16 7.95 16.95
CA GLU A 147 -8.88 9.23 16.92
C GLU A 147 -8.29 10.23 15.91
N SER A 148 -7.11 9.95 15.38
CA SER A 148 -6.42 10.86 14.44
C SER A 148 -6.87 10.68 12.98
N TRP A 149 -7.69 9.67 12.70
CA TRP A 149 -8.24 9.46 11.38
C TRP A 149 -9.19 10.60 10.99
N THR A 150 -8.81 11.36 9.97
CA THR A 150 -9.62 12.41 9.36
C THR A 150 -10.08 11.97 7.97
N LYS A 151 -11.31 12.33 7.60
CA LYS A 151 -11.88 12.01 6.29
C LYS A 151 -11.89 13.25 5.40
N PHE A 152 -11.47 13.09 4.17
CA PHE A 152 -11.72 14.04 3.09
C PHE A 152 -12.27 13.30 1.88
N CYS A 153 -12.85 14.04 0.94
CA CYS A 153 -13.56 13.47 -0.19
C CYS A 153 -13.00 14.02 -1.49
N VAL A 154 -12.98 13.18 -2.51
CA VAL A 154 -12.56 13.52 -3.85
C VAL A 154 -13.80 13.36 -4.73
N ASP A 155 -14.39 14.50 -5.09
CA ASP A 155 -15.60 14.60 -5.92
C ASP A 155 -15.25 14.96 -7.37
N GLY A 156 -16.16 14.66 -8.30
CA GLY A 156 -16.07 15.14 -9.70
C GLY A 156 -15.21 14.28 -10.63
N ILE A 157 -14.99 13.02 -10.27
CA ILE A 157 -14.29 12.06 -11.14
C ILE A 157 -15.33 11.18 -11.83
N ASP A 158 -16.05 11.77 -12.79
CA ASP A 158 -17.09 11.04 -13.51
C ASP A 158 -16.49 9.84 -14.29
N PHE A 159 -17.07 8.65 -14.11
CA PHE A 159 -16.93 7.45 -14.97
C PHE A 159 -15.72 6.51 -14.80
N TYR A 160 -15.06 6.46 -13.66
CA TYR A 160 -13.92 5.54 -13.49
C TYR A 160 -14.18 4.48 -12.44
N ASP A 161 -14.09 3.22 -12.86
CA ASP A 161 -14.32 2.05 -12.02
C ASP A 161 -13.13 1.81 -11.07
N PHE A 162 -11.97 2.43 -11.32
CA PHE A 162 -10.77 2.23 -10.54
C PHE A 162 -9.89 3.48 -10.43
N LEU A 163 -9.80 4.01 -9.21
CA LEU A 163 -8.96 5.16 -8.87
C LEU A 163 -7.88 4.76 -7.88
N LYS A 164 -6.63 5.04 -8.26
CA LYS A 164 -5.44 4.73 -7.47
C LYS A 164 -4.63 5.99 -7.23
N PRO A 165 -4.73 6.63 -6.05
CA PRO A 165 -3.75 7.63 -5.64
C PRO A 165 -2.34 7.03 -5.68
N LEU A 166 -1.39 7.76 -6.25
CA LEU A 166 -0.01 7.33 -6.47
C LEU A 166 0.94 8.04 -5.50
N CYS A 167 1.09 9.35 -5.66
CA CYS A 167 1.97 10.18 -4.86
C CYS A 167 1.47 11.62 -4.78
N LEU A 168 2.13 12.41 -3.95
CA LEU A 168 2.07 13.85 -4.01
C LEU A 168 3.14 14.40 -4.94
N ILE A 169 2.78 15.42 -5.70
CA ILE A 169 3.72 16.24 -6.47
C ILE A 169 3.93 17.62 -5.85
N ARG A 170 3.00 18.07 -5.01
CA ARG A 170 3.10 19.24 -4.13
C ARG A 170 2.38 18.95 -2.82
N ASP A 171 2.51 19.85 -1.85
CA ASP A 171 1.85 19.69 -0.56
C ASP A 171 0.34 19.45 -0.73
N ASP A 172 -0.33 20.07 -1.67
CA ASP A 172 -1.77 19.99 -1.90
C ASP A 172 -2.16 19.16 -3.14
N GLU A 173 -1.23 18.74 -3.99
CA GLU A 173 -1.54 18.07 -5.26
C GLU A 173 -1.17 16.57 -5.24
N VAL A 174 -2.19 15.70 -5.36
CA VAL A 174 -2.07 14.23 -5.45
C VAL A 174 -2.20 13.78 -6.91
N VAL A 175 -1.27 12.95 -7.38
CA VAL A 175 -1.41 12.25 -8.66
C VAL A 175 -2.24 10.98 -8.46
N VAL A 176 -3.22 10.78 -9.32
CA VAL A 176 -4.17 9.67 -9.31
C VAL A 176 -4.09 8.95 -10.65
N ASN A 177 -3.87 7.64 -10.62
CA ASN A 177 -4.08 6.76 -11.76
C ASN A 177 -5.58 6.43 -11.86
N VAL A 178 -6.09 6.57 -13.08
CA VAL A 178 -7.48 6.41 -13.44
C VAL A 178 -7.58 5.29 -14.48
N ASP A 179 -8.14 4.15 -14.09
CA ASP A 179 -8.38 2.95 -14.91
C ASP A 179 -7.14 2.38 -15.66
N GLY A 180 -5.94 2.80 -15.28
CA GLY A 180 -4.71 2.45 -16.02
C GLY A 180 -4.62 3.11 -17.40
N GLU A 181 -5.47 4.09 -17.68
CA GLU A 181 -5.55 4.78 -18.99
C GLU A 181 -5.06 6.22 -18.89
N LYS A 182 -5.29 6.90 -17.76
CA LYS A 182 -4.85 8.28 -17.58
C LYS A 182 -4.33 8.59 -16.18
N LEU A 183 -3.56 9.67 -16.11
CA LEU A 183 -3.13 10.28 -14.86
C LEU A 183 -3.86 11.61 -14.66
N MET A 184 -4.25 11.88 -13.43
CA MET A 184 -4.94 13.11 -13.03
C MET A 184 -4.23 13.69 -11.80
N VAL A 185 -4.13 15.01 -11.72
CA VAL A 185 -3.73 15.71 -10.50
C VAL A 185 -4.99 16.20 -9.80
N TYR A 186 -5.14 15.85 -8.53
CA TYR A 186 -6.20 16.36 -7.66
C TYR A 186 -5.61 17.29 -6.61
N ASN A 187 -6.12 18.52 -6.55
CA ASN A 187 -5.78 19.49 -5.52
C ASN A 187 -6.70 19.30 -4.30
N LEU A 188 -6.10 18.97 -3.16
CA LEU A 188 -6.76 18.70 -1.88
C LEU A 188 -7.37 19.94 -1.22
N GLU A 189 -6.87 21.14 -1.53
CA GLU A 189 -7.37 22.40 -0.95
C GLU A 189 -8.45 23.04 -1.82
N GLU A 190 -8.23 23.06 -3.14
CA GLU A 190 -9.17 23.63 -4.10
C GLU A 190 -10.29 22.66 -4.51
N GLU A 191 -10.18 21.38 -4.11
CA GLU A 191 -11.10 20.30 -4.47
C GLU A 191 -11.30 20.16 -5.99
N ARG A 192 -10.22 20.38 -6.76
CA ARG A 192 -10.25 20.39 -8.23
C ARG A 192 -9.28 19.39 -8.83
N SER A 193 -9.68 18.82 -9.95
CA SER A 193 -8.82 17.97 -10.77
C SER A 193 -8.37 18.64 -12.06
N ARG A 194 -7.22 18.21 -12.57
CA ARG A 194 -6.73 18.47 -13.92
C ARG A 194 -6.06 17.23 -14.48
N ASP A 195 -6.16 16.99 -15.77
CA ASP A 195 -5.44 15.89 -16.40
C ASP A 195 -3.92 16.14 -16.36
N LEU A 196 -3.16 15.07 -16.19
CA LEU A 196 -1.70 15.07 -16.24
C LEU A 196 -1.26 14.41 -17.55
N GLU A 197 -0.98 15.23 -18.55
CA GLU A 197 -0.43 14.76 -19.82
C GLU A 197 1.06 14.42 -19.65
N VAL A 198 1.42 13.19 -20.03
CA VAL A 198 2.81 12.72 -20.03
C VAL A 198 3.10 12.10 -21.39
N ASP A 199 4.02 12.71 -22.12
CA ASP A 199 4.43 12.23 -23.44
C ASP A 199 5.08 10.83 -23.36
N GLY A 200 4.70 9.96 -24.29
CA GLY A 200 5.29 8.62 -24.43
C GLY A 200 4.70 7.55 -23.52
N ILE A 201 3.63 7.85 -22.77
CA ILE A 201 2.82 6.83 -22.10
C ILE A 201 1.94 6.11 -23.14
N LEU A 202 1.83 4.79 -23.02
CA LEU A 202 0.92 3.96 -23.83
C LEU A 202 -0.54 4.24 -23.45
N ASP A 203 -1.48 3.98 -24.36
CA ASP A 203 -2.93 4.10 -24.10
C ASP A 203 -3.40 3.33 -22.86
N ARG A 204 -2.65 2.30 -22.42
CA ARG A 204 -2.82 1.59 -21.15
C ARG A 204 -1.50 1.25 -20.49
N PHE A 205 -1.49 1.27 -19.16
CA PHE A 205 -0.34 0.88 -18.34
C PHE A 205 -0.76 0.02 -17.13
N ASP A 206 -0.07 -1.11 -16.94
CA ASP A 206 -0.41 -2.12 -15.92
C ASP A 206 0.05 -1.72 -14.51
N SER A 207 1.14 -0.96 -14.39
CA SER A 207 1.70 -0.58 -13.11
C SER A 207 2.27 0.82 -13.14
N VAL A 208 1.97 1.60 -12.11
CA VAL A 208 2.59 2.89 -11.84
C VAL A 208 3.22 2.82 -10.47
N GLY A 209 4.50 3.17 -10.42
CA GLY A 209 5.27 3.32 -9.20
C GLY A 209 5.77 4.75 -9.08
N THR A 210 6.03 5.16 -7.85
CA THR A 210 6.53 6.50 -7.54
C THR A 210 8.00 6.38 -7.20
N PHE A 211 8.84 7.13 -7.91
CA PHE A 211 10.26 7.20 -7.60
C PHE A 211 10.55 8.49 -6.84
N VAL A 212 11.12 8.37 -5.65
CA VAL A 212 11.69 9.49 -4.91
C VAL A 212 13.18 9.27 -4.89
N GLU A 213 13.93 10.21 -5.46
CA GLU A 213 15.37 10.17 -5.45
C GLU A 213 15.86 10.31 -4.00
N SER A 214 16.56 9.29 -3.50
CA SER A 214 17.21 9.32 -2.20
C SER A 214 18.68 9.62 -2.40
N LEU A 215 19.24 10.54 -1.60
CA LEU A 215 20.70 10.77 -1.54
C LEU A 215 21.46 9.59 -0.89
N VAL A 216 20.75 8.56 -0.42
CA VAL A 216 21.33 7.34 0.14
C VAL A 216 21.58 6.36 -1.01
N SER A 217 22.86 6.15 -1.33
CA SER A 217 23.27 5.13 -2.30
C SER A 217 22.90 3.74 -1.78
N PRO A 218 22.13 2.92 -2.54
CA PRO A 218 21.87 1.53 -2.18
C PRO A 218 23.08 0.61 -2.45
N VAL A 219 24.17 1.14 -3.02
CA VAL A 219 25.32 0.36 -3.47
C VAL A 219 26.44 0.45 -2.43
N ASP A 220 26.81 -0.69 -1.83
CA ASP A 220 28.16 -0.88 -1.33
C ASP A 220 29.09 -0.88 -2.56
N PRO A 221 30.01 0.08 -2.71
CA PRO A 221 30.91 0.14 -3.88
C PRO A 221 31.73 -1.15 -4.07
N ASN A 222 31.81 -2.02 -3.05
CA ASN A 222 32.48 -3.31 -3.14
C ASN A 222 31.63 -4.42 -3.78
N LEU A 223 30.32 -4.23 -3.99
CA LEU A 223 29.44 -5.29 -4.52
C LEU A 223 29.58 -5.51 -6.03
N PHE A 224 30.13 -4.55 -6.77
CA PHE A 224 30.23 -4.62 -8.24
C PHE A 224 31.64 -4.56 -8.81
N GLY A 225 32.69 -4.48 -7.98
CA GLY A 225 34.08 -4.58 -8.46
C GLY A 225 34.42 -3.61 -9.59
N ILE A 226 33.83 -2.41 -9.58
CA ILE A 226 34.18 -1.36 -10.53
C ILE A 226 35.22 -0.48 -9.84
N GLU A 227 36.50 -0.84 -10.02
CA GLU A 227 37.59 0.10 -9.78
C GLU A 227 37.46 1.27 -10.76
N ALA A 228 37.74 2.47 -10.23
CA ALA A 228 37.52 3.78 -10.85
C ALA A 228 38.28 4.00 -12.18
#